data_AF-K1TRK0-F1
#
_entry.id   AF-K1TRK0-F1
#
_cell.length_a   1.000
_cell.length_b   1.000
_cell.length_c   1.000
_cell.angle_alpha   90.00
_cell.angle_beta   90.00
_cell.angle_gamma   90.00
#
_symmetry.space_group_name_H-M   'P 1'
#
loop_
_entity.id
_entity.type
_entity.pdbx_description
1 polymer ?
#
loop_
_entity_poly.entity_id
_entity_poly.type
_entity_poly.pdbx_seq_one_letter_code
_entity_poly.pdbx_strand_id
1 'polypeptide(L)'
;AEYFPLVQKLGGQVIRISPVSTDYINPLDINTNYSEEENPLTLKSDFILSMCELIVGGKDGLQPVEKTIIDRSVRMVYQEFLADPKPEKMPILEDLYNILRNQKEPEAQRIATALEIYVHGSLNVFNHRTNVDVNNRFVCYDIRELGKQLKKLGMLIVQDQVWNRVTINRAQHKATRYYMDEFHLLLKEEQTAAYSVEIWKRFRKWGRHSDGITQ
;
A
#
# COMPACT_ATOMS: atom_id res chain seq x y z
N ALA A 1 -13.57 -6.99 17.92
CA ALA A 1 -13.58 -7.11 16.45
C ALA A 1 -14.13 -8.48 16.09
N GLU A 2 -14.89 -8.56 15.00
CA GLU A 2 -15.60 -9.76 14.56
C GLU A 2 -14.68 -10.95 14.28
N TYR A 3 -13.52 -10.73 13.65
CA TYR A 3 -12.62 -11.80 13.21
C TYR A 3 -11.57 -12.25 14.25
N PHE A 4 -11.31 -11.48 15.31
CA PHE A 4 -10.13 -11.73 16.18
C PHE A 4 -10.19 -13.04 16.97
N PRO A 5 -11.31 -13.37 17.63
CA PRO A 5 -11.37 -14.60 18.41
C PRO A 5 -11.12 -15.83 17.53
N LEU A 6 -11.58 -15.79 16.27
CA LEU A 6 -11.35 -16.85 15.29
C LEU A 6 -9.88 -16.92 14.86
N VAL A 7 -9.26 -15.77 14.54
CA VAL A 7 -7.86 -15.68 14.12
C VAL A 7 -6.94 -16.23 15.20
N GLN A 8 -7.12 -15.79 16.46
CA GLN A 8 -6.33 -16.26 17.59
C GLN A 8 -6.51 -17.75 17.84
N LYS A 9 -7.76 -18.25 17.78
CA LYS A 9 -8.05 -19.68 17.99
C LYS A 9 -7.43 -20.59 16.92
N LEU A 10 -7.22 -20.07 15.71
CA LEU A 10 -6.60 -20.79 14.60
C LEU A 10 -5.07 -20.57 14.51
N GLY A 11 -4.44 -19.96 15.52
CA GLY A 11 -3.00 -19.68 15.54
C GLY A 11 -2.57 -18.60 14.54
N GLY A 12 -3.51 -17.80 14.07
CA GLY A 12 -3.25 -16.66 13.20
C GLY A 12 -2.73 -15.44 13.96
N GLN A 13 -2.39 -14.41 13.21
CA GLN A 13 -1.86 -13.16 13.72
C GLN A 13 -2.82 -12.01 13.45
N VAL A 14 -2.99 -11.14 14.45
CA VAL A 14 -3.71 -9.88 14.29
C VAL A 14 -2.67 -8.77 14.26
N ILE A 15 -2.57 -8.07 13.13
CA ILE A 15 -1.69 -6.92 12.92
C ILE A 15 -2.53 -5.66 13.12
N ARG A 16 -2.21 -4.84 14.11
CA ARG A 16 -3.01 -3.66 14.47
C ARG A 16 -2.40 -2.40 13.88
N ILE A 17 -3.02 -1.86 12.84
CA ILE A 17 -2.52 -0.65 12.20
C ILE A 17 -3.26 0.54 12.84
N SER A 18 -2.59 1.26 13.72
CA SER A 18 -3.15 2.46 14.37
C SER A 18 -2.06 3.41 14.88
N PRO A 19 -2.37 4.70 15.13
CA PRO A 19 -1.41 5.66 15.68
C PRO A 19 -0.87 5.30 17.08
N VAL A 20 -1.54 4.42 17.81
CA VAL A 20 -1.13 3.96 19.15
C VAL A 20 -0.49 2.57 19.14
N SER A 21 -0.43 1.94 17.96
CA SER A 21 0.18 0.63 17.78
C SER A 21 1.67 0.76 17.43
N THR A 22 2.42 -0.29 17.73
CA THR A 22 3.80 -0.48 17.29
C THR A 22 3.93 -1.40 16.09
N ASP A 23 2.80 -1.88 15.54
CA ASP A 23 2.78 -2.69 14.33
C ASP A 23 2.79 -1.77 13.10
N TYR A 24 3.83 -1.89 12.30
CA TYR A 24 4.04 -1.06 11.13
C TYR A 24 4.05 -1.87 9.85
N ILE A 25 3.50 -1.25 8.82
CA ILE A 25 3.50 -1.73 7.45
C ILE A 25 4.00 -0.60 6.57
N ASN A 26 5.06 -0.87 5.84
CA ASN A 26 5.64 0.05 4.88
C ASN A 26 4.85 0.01 3.56
N PRO A 27 4.24 1.13 3.13
CA PRO A 27 3.58 1.21 1.83
C PRO A 27 4.57 1.08 0.67
N LEU A 28 5.88 1.26 0.89
CA LEU A 28 6.90 1.14 -0.15
C LEU A 28 7.50 -0.28 -0.25
N ASP A 29 7.00 -1.27 0.48
CA ASP A 29 7.50 -2.64 0.32
C ASP A 29 7.17 -3.19 -1.07
N ILE A 30 8.18 -3.76 -1.71
CA ILE A 30 8.06 -4.44 -3.00
C ILE A 30 8.90 -5.72 -2.98
N ASN A 31 8.50 -6.73 -3.76
CA ASN A 31 9.32 -7.91 -3.99
C ASN A 31 9.68 -8.07 -5.47
N THR A 32 10.70 -8.85 -5.78
CA THR A 32 11.17 -9.05 -7.17
C THR A 32 10.14 -9.74 -8.07
N ASN A 33 9.17 -10.46 -7.51
CA ASN A 33 8.11 -11.17 -8.23
C ASN A 33 6.81 -10.34 -8.33
N TYR A 34 6.86 -9.03 -8.10
CA TYR A 34 5.68 -8.17 -7.98
C TYR A 34 4.76 -8.18 -9.21
N SER A 35 5.33 -8.44 -10.39
CA SER A 35 4.64 -8.53 -11.67
C SER A 35 5.30 -9.60 -12.53
N GLU A 36 4.52 -10.28 -13.38
CA GLU A 36 5.04 -11.29 -14.33
C GLU A 36 5.38 -10.71 -15.71
N GLU A 37 4.56 -9.77 -16.18
CA GLU A 37 4.57 -9.29 -17.57
C GLU A 37 5.15 -7.87 -17.67
N GLU A 38 5.23 -7.16 -16.55
CA GLU A 38 5.65 -5.76 -16.47
C GLU A 38 6.79 -5.59 -15.48
N ASN A 39 7.50 -4.47 -15.56
CA ASN A 39 8.44 -4.07 -14.52
C ASN A 39 7.68 -4.01 -13.17
N PRO A 40 8.17 -4.66 -12.09
CA PRO A 40 7.61 -4.54 -10.74
C PRO A 40 7.28 -3.11 -10.32
N LEU A 41 8.10 -2.15 -10.76
CA LEU A 41 7.87 -0.74 -10.50
C LEU A 41 6.61 -0.18 -11.15
N THR A 42 6.12 -0.71 -12.27
CA THR A 42 4.92 -0.19 -12.94
C THR A 42 3.70 -0.30 -12.03
N LEU A 43 3.40 -1.51 -11.54
CA LEU A 43 2.28 -1.71 -10.63
C LEU A 43 2.49 -0.98 -9.30
N LYS A 44 3.75 -0.86 -8.85
CA LYS A 44 4.06 -0.11 -7.63
C LYS A 44 3.85 1.39 -7.83
N SER A 45 4.20 1.94 -8.98
CA SER A 45 3.90 3.33 -9.36
C SER A 45 2.39 3.57 -9.35
N ASP A 46 1.59 2.66 -9.92
CA ASP A 46 0.12 2.78 -9.92
C ASP A 46 -0.48 2.79 -8.51
N PHE A 47 0.08 1.96 -7.61
CA PHE A 47 -0.27 1.98 -6.20
C PHE A 47 0.08 3.33 -5.56
N ILE A 48 1.31 3.83 -5.75
CA ILE A 48 1.74 5.10 -5.15
C ILE A 48 0.96 6.28 -5.72
N LEU A 49 0.58 6.25 -7.00
CA LEU A 49 -0.32 7.23 -7.61
C LEU A 49 -1.69 7.23 -6.93
N SER A 50 -2.28 6.04 -6.73
CA SER A 50 -3.56 5.89 -6.02
C SER A 50 -3.47 6.38 -4.57
N MET A 51 -2.34 6.08 -3.90
CA MET A 51 -2.05 6.55 -2.56
C MET A 51 -1.97 8.08 -2.49
N CYS A 52 -1.22 8.70 -3.41
CA CYS A 52 -1.10 10.15 -3.49
C CYS A 52 -2.43 10.83 -3.85
N GLU A 53 -3.29 10.20 -4.66
CA GLU A 53 -4.64 10.72 -4.94
C GLU A 53 -5.48 10.80 -3.66
N LEU A 54 -5.46 9.76 -2.83
CA LEU A 54 -6.17 9.76 -1.54
C LEU A 54 -5.62 10.80 -0.56
N ILE A 55 -4.31 11.08 -0.62
CA ILE A 55 -3.61 12.02 0.26
C ILE A 55 -3.86 13.48 -0.15
N VAL A 56 -3.65 13.80 -1.42
CA VAL A 56 -3.84 15.15 -1.95
C VAL A 56 -5.34 15.51 -1.93
N GLY A 57 -6.21 14.55 -2.25
CA GLY A 57 -7.64 14.74 -2.31
C GLY A 57 -8.08 15.83 -3.30
N GLY A 58 -9.33 16.28 -3.16
CA GLY A 58 -9.91 17.35 -3.98
C GLY A 58 -10.81 16.85 -5.11
N LYS A 59 -11.60 17.77 -5.69
CA LYS A 59 -12.57 17.46 -6.76
C LYS A 59 -11.90 17.03 -8.07
N ASP A 60 -10.72 17.58 -8.35
CA ASP A 60 -10.03 17.38 -9.62
C ASP A 60 -8.96 16.28 -9.56
N GLY A 61 -8.77 15.65 -8.39
CA GLY A 61 -7.75 14.62 -8.17
C GLY A 61 -6.33 15.09 -8.50
N LEU A 62 -5.48 14.14 -8.90
CA LEU A 62 -4.12 14.41 -9.38
C LEU A 62 -4.12 14.90 -10.82
N GLN A 63 -3.46 16.02 -11.07
CA GLN A 63 -3.24 16.57 -12.41
C GLN A 63 -2.24 15.70 -13.21
N PRO A 64 -2.29 15.69 -14.55
CA PRO A 64 -1.35 14.91 -15.38
C PRO A 64 0.13 15.18 -15.09
N VAL A 65 0.47 16.44 -14.79
CA VAL A 65 1.84 16.85 -14.39
C VAL A 65 2.22 16.23 -13.04
N GLU A 66 1.32 16.26 -12.05
CA GLU A 66 1.53 15.62 -10.74
C GLU A 66 1.73 14.11 -10.87
N LYS A 67 0.94 13.44 -11.73
CA LYS A 67 1.11 12.00 -12.01
C LYS A 67 2.50 11.70 -12.60
N THR A 68 2.98 12.54 -13.52
CA THR A 68 4.31 12.41 -14.13
C THR A 68 5.44 12.60 -13.11
N ILE A 69 5.28 13.57 -12.21
CA ILE A 69 6.22 13.84 -11.11
C ILE A 69 6.25 12.68 -10.12
N ILE A 70 5.09 12.10 -9.78
CA ILE A 70 5.02 10.93 -8.90
C ILE A 70 5.71 9.73 -9.55
N ASP A 71 5.40 9.38 -10.79
CA ASP A 71 6.01 8.22 -11.47
C ASP A 71 7.54 8.32 -11.51
N ARG A 72 8.09 9.47 -11.90
CA ARG A 72 9.56 9.64 -11.91
C ARG A 72 10.16 9.59 -10.49
N SER A 73 9.46 10.13 -9.49
CA SER A 73 9.93 10.13 -8.11
C SER A 73 9.95 8.71 -7.52
N VAL A 74 8.95 7.89 -7.86
CA VAL A 74 8.93 6.46 -7.51
C VAL A 74 10.10 5.73 -8.15
N ARG A 75 10.39 5.96 -9.43
CA ARG A 75 11.57 5.34 -10.06
C ARG A 75 12.86 5.73 -9.35
N MET A 76 13.00 6.99 -8.95
CA MET A 76 14.17 7.49 -8.20
C MET A 76 14.27 6.84 -6.81
N VAL A 77 13.16 6.71 -6.07
CA VAL A 77 13.17 6.18 -4.69
C VAL A 77 13.64 4.74 -4.64
N TYR A 78 13.34 3.95 -5.67
CA TYR A 78 13.75 2.55 -5.75
C TYR A 78 15.12 2.32 -6.39
N GLN A 79 15.83 3.35 -6.88
CA GLN A 79 17.12 3.14 -7.57
C GLN A 79 18.15 2.41 -6.70
N GLU A 80 18.30 2.82 -5.43
CA GLU A 80 19.27 2.22 -4.52
C GLU A 80 18.90 0.76 -4.19
N PHE A 81 17.62 0.51 -3.90
CA PHE A 81 17.12 -0.84 -3.64
C PHE A 81 17.29 -1.76 -4.84
N LEU A 82 16.95 -1.33 -6.05
CA LEU A 82 17.05 -2.16 -7.25
C LEU A 82 18.50 -2.46 -7.65
N ALA A 83 19.43 -1.57 -7.34
CA ALA A 83 20.86 -1.80 -7.58
C ALA A 83 21.44 -2.88 -6.64
N ASP A 84 20.93 -3.00 -5.41
CA ASP A 84 21.38 -3.97 -4.41
C ASP A 84 20.20 -4.33 -3.48
N PRO A 85 19.33 -5.29 -3.87
CA PRO A 85 18.08 -5.59 -3.19
C PRO A 85 18.29 -6.17 -1.79
N LYS A 86 18.38 -5.28 -0.81
CA LYS A 86 18.55 -5.58 0.62
C LYS A 86 17.41 -4.99 1.44
N PRO A 87 16.90 -5.68 2.47
CA PRO A 87 15.86 -5.15 3.35
C PRO A 87 16.20 -3.77 3.93
N GLU A 88 17.48 -3.52 4.21
CA GLU A 88 17.97 -2.25 4.76
C GLU A 88 17.95 -1.10 3.76
N LYS A 89 17.79 -1.40 2.46
CA LYS A 89 17.68 -0.42 1.37
C LYS A 89 16.25 -0.24 0.89
N MET A 90 15.29 -0.96 1.47
CA MET A 90 13.87 -0.76 1.14
C MET A 90 13.48 0.67 1.52
N PRO A 91 12.96 1.47 0.57
CA PRO A 91 12.59 2.84 0.86
C PRO A 91 11.36 2.90 1.77
N ILE A 92 11.21 4.02 2.47
CA ILE A 92 10.02 4.38 3.25
C ILE A 92 9.36 5.62 2.66
N LEU A 93 8.23 6.04 3.25
CA LEU A 93 7.49 7.21 2.76
C LEU A 93 8.31 8.51 2.83
N GLU A 94 9.18 8.64 3.82
CA GLU A 94 10.11 9.76 3.96
C GLU A 94 11.07 9.90 2.78
N ASP A 95 11.56 8.80 2.21
CA ASP A 95 12.46 8.84 1.06
C ASP A 95 11.76 9.43 -0.17
N LEU A 96 10.49 9.03 -0.39
CA LEU A 96 9.67 9.58 -1.46
C LEU A 96 9.38 11.07 -1.22
N TYR A 97 9.05 11.45 0.01
CA TYR A 97 8.86 12.86 0.40
C TYR A 97 10.10 13.70 0.13
N ASN A 98 11.29 13.21 0.51
CA ASN A 98 12.54 13.93 0.30
C ASN A 98 12.86 14.10 -1.19
N ILE A 99 12.61 13.09 -2.01
CA ILE A 99 12.76 13.19 -3.47
C ILE A 99 11.82 14.24 -4.05
N LEU A 100 10.56 14.28 -3.62
CA LEU A 100 9.57 15.27 -4.06
C LEU A 100 9.96 16.69 -3.63
N ARG A 101 10.43 16.87 -2.39
CA ARG A 101 10.94 18.16 -1.88
C ARG A 101 12.14 18.68 -2.67
N ASN A 102 12.96 17.79 -3.23
CA ASN A 102 14.11 18.15 -4.04
C ASN A 102 13.77 18.51 -5.50
N GLN A 103 12.53 18.27 -5.96
CA GLN A 103 12.08 18.68 -7.28
C GLN A 103 11.84 20.20 -7.32
N LYS A 104 12.11 20.85 -8.46
CA LYS A 104 11.99 22.32 -8.58
C LYS A 104 10.55 22.78 -8.88
N GLU A 105 9.73 21.88 -9.40
CA GLU A 105 8.37 22.17 -9.86
C GLU A 105 7.42 22.46 -8.69
N PRO A 106 6.59 23.51 -8.76
CA PRO A 106 5.58 23.82 -7.75
C PRO A 106 4.62 22.66 -7.46
N GLU A 107 4.28 21.88 -8.49
CA GLU A 107 3.41 20.70 -8.39
C GLU A 107 4.03 19.62 -7.50
N ALA A 108 5.35 19.42 -7.58
CA ALA A 108 6.05 18.49 -6.70
C ALA A 108 6.03 18.96 -5.24
N GLN A 109 6.19 20.27 -5.02
CA GLN A 109 6.12 20.87 -3.70
C GLN A 109 4.72 20.76 -3.09
N ARG A 110 3.66 20.89 -3.90
CA ARG A 110 2.28 20.66 -3.46
C ARG A 110 2.09 19.22 -2.98
N ILE A 111 2.54 18.22 -3.74
CA ILE A 111 2.44 16.81 -3.36
C ILE A 111 3.25 16.55 -2.07
N ALA A 112 4.47 17.06 -1.98
CA ALA A 112 5.31 16.90 -0.79
C ALA A 112 4.67 17.52 0.46
N THR A 113 4.07 18.71 0.33
CA THR A 113 3.37 19.38 1.43
C THR A 113 2.17 18.55 1.90
N ALA A 114 1.42 17.94 0.97
CA ALA A 114 0.32 17.05 1.33
C ALA A 114 0.80 15.78 2.05
N LEU A 115 2.00 15.27 1.71
CA LEU A 115 2.62 14.11 2.36
C LEU A 115 3.19 14.41 3.75
N GLU A 116 3.53 15.66 4.05
CA GLU A 116 4.25 16.05 5.28
C GLU A 116 3.57 15.55 6.57
N ILE A 117 2.23 15.62 6.66
CA ILE A 117 1.49 15.15 7.83
C ILE A 117 1.60 13.62 8.04
N TYR A 118 1.86 12.86 6.97
CA TYR A 118 2.03 11.40 6.98
C TYR A 118 3.50 10.99 7.14
N VAL A 119 4.44 11.93 7.14
CA VAL A 119 5.88 11.66 7.26
C VAL A 119 6.40 12.18 8.60
N HIS A 120 6.24 13.48 8.85
CA HIS A 120 6.72 14.16 10.05
C HIS A 120 5.59 14.60 11.00
N GLY A 121 4.34 14.52 10.55
CA GLY A 121 3.18 14.92 11.33
C GLY A 121 2.51 13.82 12.14
N SER A 122 1.28 14.08 12.56
CA SER A 122 0.50 13.22 13.46
C SER A 122 -0.06 11.95 12.82
N LEU A 123 0.06 11.79 11.49
CA LEU A 123 -0.49 10.66 10.74
C LEU A 123 0.60 9.73 10.19
N ASN A 124 1.77 9.71 10.82
CA ASN A 124 2.98 9.03 10.35
C ASN A 124 3.00 7.49 10.51
N VAL A 125 1.85 6.87 10.73
CA VAL A 125 1.69 5.41 10.95
C VAL A 125 2.32 4.56 9.83
N PHE A 126 2.41 5.10 8.62
CA PHE A 126 2.94 4.42 7.45
C PHE A 126 4.37 4.83 7.07
N ASN A 127 5.02 5.71 7.82
CA ASN A 127 6.40 6.13 7.57
C ASN A 127 7.43 5.30 8.36
N HIS A 128 7.26 3.98 8.31
CA HIS A 128 8.11 3.03 9.04
C HIS A 128 8.36 1.81 8.18
N ARG A 129 9.48 1.13 8.43
CA ARG A 129 9.71 -0.20 7.85
C ARG A 129 8.74 -1.21 8.45
N THR A 130 8.32 -2.17 7.64
CA THR A 130 7.48 -3.28 8.11
C THR A 130 8.21 -4.05 9.19
N ASN A 131 7.58 -4.21 10.37
CA ASN A 131 8.16 -4.92 11.52
C ASN A 131 7.30 -6.10 12.01
N VAL A 132 6.19 -6.37 11.33
CA VAL A 132 5.27 -7.45 11.64
C VAL A 132 5.54 -8.70 10.81
N ASP A 133 5.17 -9.87 11.34
CA ASP A 133 5.34 -11.12 10.61
C ASP A 133 4.26 -11.29 9.54
N VAL A 134 4.53 -10.84 8.32
CA VAL A 134 3.64 -11.06 7.18
C VAL A 134 3.65 -12.52 6.68
N ASN A 135 4.43 -13.42 7.31
CA ASN A 135 4.59 -14.81 6.90
C ASN A 135 3.64 -15.81 7.58
N ASN A 136 2.84 -15.40 8.56
CA ASN A 136 1.84 -16.28 9.15
C ASN A 136 0.83 -16.76 8.08
N ARG A 137 0.32 -18.00 8.22
CA ARG A 137 -0.67 -18.60 7.31
C ARG A 137 -2.03 -17.92 7.39
N PHE A 138 -2.37 -17.33 8.54
CA PHE A 138 -3.64 -16.66 8.74
C PHE A 138 -3.40 -15.31 9.41
N VAL A 139 -3.64 -14.22 8.66
CA VAL A 139 -3.34 -12.85 9.08
C VAL A 139 -4.62 -12.03 8.99
N CYS A 140 -4.89 -11.23 10.03
CA CYS A 140 -5.97 -10.25 10.06
C CYS A 140 -5.37 -8.88 10.30
N TYR A 141 -5.56 -7.97 9.35
CA TYR A 141 -5.19 -6.57 9.50
C TYR A 141 -6.34 -5.81 10.16
N ASP A 142 -6.09 -5.29 11.36
CA ASP A 142 -7.04 -4.44 12.08
C ASP A 142 -6.75 -2.97 11.80
N ILE A 143 -7.70 -2.32 11.15
CA ILE A 143 -7.66 -0.88 10.84
C ILE A 143 -8.76 -0.10 11.56
N ARG A 144 -9.43 -0.68 12.57
CA ARG A 144 -10.58 -0.04 13.23
C ARG A 144 -10.21 1.25 13.97
N GLU A 145 -9.00 1.31 14.49
CA GLU A 145 -8.46 2.47 15.21
C GLU A 145 -7.81 3.50 14.26
N LEU A 146 -7.83 3.26 12.94
CA LEU A 146 -7.52 4.31 11.98
C LEU A 146 -8.66 5.33 11.96
N GLY A 147 -8.33 6.60 12.17
CA GLY A 147 -9.26 7.69 11.95
C GLY A 147 -9.82 7.68 10.52
N LYS A 148 -10.97 8.32 10.30
CA LYS A 148 -11.70 8.33 9.02
C LYS A 148 -10.80 8.66 7.80
N GLN A 149 -9.85 9.59 7.98
CA GLN A 149 -8.89 9.98 6.94
C GLN A 149 -7.90 8.87 6.59
N LEU A 150 -7.41 8.14 7.59
CA LEU A 150 -6.45 7.04 7.39
C LEU A 150 -7.11 5.73 6.99
N LYS A 151 -8.41 5.54 7.24
CA LYS A 151 -9.08 4.26 6.97
C LYS A 151 -8.94 3.83 5.51
N LYS A 152 -9.24 4.72 4.55
CA LYS A 152 -9.09 4.41 3.11
C LYS A 152 -7.64 4.12 2.73
N LEU A 153 -6.72 4.94 3.23
CA LEU A 153 -5.29 4.79 2.99
C LEU A 153 -4.78 3.45 3.53
N GLY A 154 -5.14 3.09 4.76
CA GLY A 154 -4.80 1.80 5.36
C GLY A 154 -5.38 0.61 4.61
N MET A 155 -6.62 0.71 4.11
CA MET A 155 -7.20 -0.32 3.26
C MET A 155 -6.41 -0.53 1.98
N LEU A 156 -6.04 0.55 1.29
CA LEU A 156 -5.25 0.50 0.07
C LEU A 156 -3.87 -0.10 0.33
N ILE A 157 -3.19 0.32 1.39
CA ILE A 157 -1.87 -0.19 1.79
C ILE A 157 -1.94 -1.69 2.15
N VAL A 158 -2.97 -2.11 2.88
CA VAL A 158 -3.19 -3.53 3.20
C VAL A 158 -3.44 -4.35 1.94
N GLN A 159 -4.19 -3.82 0.97
CA GLN A 159 -4.43 -4.50 -0.30
C GLN A 159 -3.12 -4.74 -1.07
N ASP A 160 -2.25 -3.73 -1.13
CA ASP A 160 -0.91 -3.81 -1.75
C ASP A 160 0.00 -4.81 -1.03
N GLN A 161 -0.04 -4.85 0.31
CA GLN A 161 0.67 -5.86 1.10
C GLN A 161 0.17 -7.28 0.86
N VAL A 162 -1.15 -7.47 0.76
CA VAL A 162 -1.72 -8.78 0.42
C VAL A 162 -1.31 -9.18 -1.00
N TRP A 163 -1.25 -8.24 -1.93
CA TRP A 163 -0.74 -8.47 -3.27
C TRP A 163 0.73 -8.93 -3.26
N ASN A 164 1.60 -8.25 -2.51
CA ASN A 164 2.98 -8.67 -2.24
C ASN A 164 3.04 -10.13 -1.74
N ARG A 165 2.20 -10.49 -0.78
CA ARG A 165 2.15 -11.85 -0.23
C ARG A 165 1.69 -12.88 -1.27
N VAL A 166 0.76 -12.47 -2.11
CA VAL A 166 0.20 -13.27 -3.20
C VAL A 166 1.27 -13.55 -4.25
N THR A 167 2.10 -12.59 -4.64
CA THR A 167 3.19 -12.88 -5.60
C THR A 167 4.17 -13.94 -5.04
N ILE A 168 4.56 -13.81 -3.77
CA ILE A 168 5.45 -14.76 -3.07
C ILE A 168 4.83 -16.16 -2.98
N ASN A 169 3.57 -16.25 -2.50
CA ASN A 169 2.88 -17.52 -2.36
C ASN A 169 2.74 -18.24 -3.70
N ARG A 170 2.64 -17.49 -4.80
CA ARG A 170 2.49 -18.09 -6.13
C ARG A 170 3.75 -18.80 -6.55
N ALA A 171 4.91 -18.16 -6.35
CA ALA A 171 6.21 -18.76 -6.62
C ALA A 171 6.42 -20.06 -5.81
N GLN A 172 5.69 -20.23 -4.70
CA GLN A 172 5.67 -21.42 -3.87
C GLN A 172 4.47 -22.36 -4.12
N HIS A 173 3.68 -22.13 -5.17
CA HIS A 173 2.46 -22.89 -5.49
C HIS A 173 1.41 -22.93 -4.36
N LYS A 174 1.33 -21.87 -3.56
CA LYS A 174 0.36 -21.70 -2.48
C LYS A 174 -0.80 -20.80 -2.90
N ALA A 175 -2.02 -21.30 -2.73
CA ALA A 175 -3.23 -20.49 -2.87
C ALA A 175 -3.36 -19.50 -1.70
N THR A 176 -3.93 -18.33 -1.96
CA THR A 176 -4.20 -17.30 -0.95
C THR A 176 -5.67 -16.93 -1.02
N ARG A 177 -6.34 -16.89 0.13
CA ARG A 177 -7.71 -16.37 0.26
C ARG A 177 -7.62 -14.98 0.84
N TYR A 178 -8.30 -14.04 0.22
CA TYR A 178 -8.30 -12.65 0.63
C TYR A 178 -9.73 -12.20 0.90
N TYR A 179 -9.97 -11.71 2.11
CA TYR A 179 -11.26 -11.18 2.53
C TYR A 179 -11.07 -9.70 2.85
N MET A 180 -11.83 -8.84 2.18
CA MET A 180 -11.78 -7.39 2.37
C MET A 180 -13.15 -6.87 2.79
N ASP A 181 -13.24 -6.47 4.05
CA ASP A 181 -14.43 -5.83 4.59
C ASP A 181 -14.52 -4.36 4.17
N GLU A 182 -15.74 -3.82 4.09
CA GLU A 182 -16.05 -2.46 3.67
C GLU A 182 -15.48 -2.09 2.27
N PHE A 183 -15.44 -3.06 1.34
CA PHE A 183 -14.75 -2.92 0.04
C PHE A 183 -15.19 -1.70 -0.78
N HIS A 184 -16.44 -1.25 -0.63
CA HIS A 184 -16.98 -0.06 -1.30
C HIS A 184 -16.20 1.23 -1.00
N LEU A 185 -15.43 1.29 0.09
CA LEU A 185 -14.61 2.45 0.43
C LEU A 185 -13.48 2.71 -0.58
N LEU A 186 -12.98 1.67 -1.24
CA LEU A 186 -11.92 1.75 -2.26
C LEU A 186 -12.45 2.13 -3.65
N LEU A 187 -13.77 2.07 -3.84
CA LEU A 187 -14.41 2.32 -5.14
C LEU A 187 -14.87 3.79 -5.30
N LYS A 188 -14.53 4.67 -4.35
CA LYS A 188 -15.01 6.05 -4.31
C LYS A 188 -14.21 7.00 -5.20
N GLU A 189 -12.91 6.80 -5.29
CA GLU A 189 -11.99 7.61 -6.08
C GLU A 189 -11.56 6.84 -7.34
N GLU A 190 -11.40 7.53 -8.48
CA GLU A 190 -11.21 6.88 -9.79
C GLU A 190 -9.92 6.06 -9.86
N GLN A 191 -8.75 6.60 -9.45
CA GLN A 191 -7.50 5.83 -9.52
C GLN A 191 -7.50 4.70 -8.49
N THR A 192 -7.97 4.97 -7.28
CA THR A 192 -8.08 3.94 -6.22
C THR A 192 -9.00 2.79 -6.66
N ALA A 193 -10.12 3.09 -7.32
CA ALA A 193 -11.03 2.09 -7.86
C ALA A 193 -10.39 1.31 -9.01
N ALA A 194 -9.71 2.00 -9.94
CA ALA A 194 -9.02 1.37 -11.07
C ALA A 194 -7.93 0.40 -10.59
N TYR A 195 -7.07 0.84 -9.66
CA TYR A 195 -6.07 -0.01 -9.03
C TYR A 195 -6.71 -1.21 -8.31
N SER A 196 -7.76 -0.97 -7.54
CA SER A 196 -8.46 -2.03 -6.81
C SER A 196 -9.03 -3.10 -7.75
N VAL A 197 -9.64 -2.69 -8.86
CA VAL A 197 -10.17 -3.59 -9.90
C VAL A 197 -9.04 -4.37 -10.57
N GLU A 198 -7.92 -3.72 -10.88
CA GLU A 198 -6.77 -4.36 -11.51
C GLU A 198 -6.17 -5.45 -10.59
N ILE A 199 -5.97 -5.13 -9.31
CA ILE A 199 -5.54 -6.10 -8.30
C ILE A 199 -6.53 -7.27 -8.19
N TRP A 200 -7.84 -7.00 -8.24
CA TRP A 200 -8.87 -8.05 -8.19
C TRP A 200 -8.80 -9.00 -9.39
N LYS A 201 -8.62 -8.47 -10.60
CA LYS A 201 -8.41 -9.27 -11.82
C LYS A 201 -7.16 -10.14 -11.69
N ARG A 202 -6.07 -9.58 -11.17
CA ARG A 202 -4.81 -10.29 -10.98
C ARG A 202 -4.92 -11.39 -9.92
N PHE A 203 -5.61 -11.16 -8.79
CA PHE A 203 -5.91 -12.22 -7.82
C PHE A 203 -6.62 -13.40 -8.50
N ARG A 204 -7.64 -13.11 -9.32
CA ARG A 204 -8.39 -14.15 -10.03
C ARG A 204 -7.53 -14.93 -11.02
N LYS A 205 -6.71 -14.24 -11.84
CA LYS A 205 -5.79 -14.88 -12.82
C LYS A 205 -4.85 -15.86 -12.13
N TRP A 206 -4.43 -15.57 -10.90
CA TRP A 206 -3.41 -16.35 -10.18
C TRP A 206 -4.00 -17.45 -9.28
N GLY A 207 -5.23 -17.90 -9.58
CA GLY A 207 -5.87 -19.03 -8.90
C GLY A 207 -6.32 -18.72 -7.47
N ARG A 208 -6.54 -17.45 -7.15
CA ARG A 208 -6.89 -17.00 -5.80
C ARG A 208 -8.33 -16.57 -5.69
N HIS A 209 -8.83 -16.64 -4.45
CA HIS A 209 -10.18 -16.25 -4.11
C HIS A 209 -10.10 -14.94 -3.33
N SER A 210 -10.63 -13.88 -3.91
CA SER A 210 -10.77 -12.57 -3.29
C SER A 210 -12.26 -12.27 -3.12
N ASP A 211 -12.65 -12.03 -1.87
CA ASP A 211 -14.03 -11.80 -1.45
C ASP A 211 -14.13 -10.37 -0.86
N GLY A 212 -14.93 -9.53 -1.49
CA GLY A 212 -15.20 -8.16 -1.06
C GLY A 212 -16.55 -8.12 -0.35
N ILE A 213 -16.58 -7.62 0.88
CA ILE A 213 -17.78 -7.56 1.73
C ILE A 213 -18.19 -6.09 1.83
N THR A 214 -19.47 -5.81 1.64
CA THR A 214 -20.04 -4.46 1.73
C THR A 214 -21.46 -4.52 2.28
N GLN A 215 -21.90 -3.41 2.89
CA GLN A 215 -23.30 -3.10 3.18
C GLN A 215 -24.04 -2.63 1.92
#